data_AF-A0A143B378-F1
#
_entry.id   AF-A0A143B378-F1
#
_cell.length_a   1.000
_cell.length_b   1.000
_cell.length_c   1.000
_cell.angle_alpha   90.00
_cell.angle_beta   90.00
_cell.angle_gamma   90.00
#
_symmetry.space_group_name_H-M   'P 1'
#
loop_
_entity.id
_entity.type
_entity.pdbx_description
1 polymer ?
#
loop_
_entity_poly.entity_id
_entity_poly.type
_entity_poly.pdbx_seq_one_letter_code
_entity_poly.pdbx_strand_id
1 'polypeptide(L)'
;MAEKRQSLEERVVWLETQVGELNSRLAELDARYESGGVGKIKAARQVAAADSGDASEEILSWVGRTALLPRISSLCFLLVVALALRTVTDNQLLDPQIGSLLGMVYAGGLIAWGAFKYRQASPLAPVFAVAGTLLMFSVVAETHAHFDALPTVPAYIILAIVGAAAALISYLNRVAAPVFAGTLGMSIAGLAIDYPNPVFPYLAILLLAANLFGVYATRLQRCSWLRWILLLLTLLVLQIWSFKLGIFLGRQEYSDLPFALSGFFPMLAIFVIFYLGTAIVGIIWRAQDRVARFDLALPTLSCGWLFVLGRYVVNAGNGSPQVLGIVATLLALALLGIAHWMGSRRDDKARGTNAFSLAAVVLLAMALPLALDHPLLALSLLSAIALGLTWVAQRWESGGVRVTSYLLQFYACGALVMELQGTEVATPSALSALAAGALACIGLWHFRWVRTHLPAAESLVFSRFDKEDRSAILLLLAALVSGFFTLRVGIYQAMRVFHLEGPGAFGCYQSVLINLSAIILMAMALWRDNRELRNVAILVTLVGGAKVFFGDLLGAKGVPLVLSVFSFGLAAAVDSIVLGRWQKSASGEQEPTAESQTVAEA
;
A
#
# COMPACT_ATOMS: atom_id res chain seq x y z
N MET A 1 -64.76 -4.86 48.58
CA MET A 1 -63.32 -4.53 48.80
C MET A 1 -62.48 -5.75 49.17
N ALA A 2 -63.03 -6.77 49.84
CA ALA A 2 -62.29 -8.00 50.19
C ALA A 2 -61.85 -8.85 48.99
N GLU A 3 -62.72 -9.07 47.99
CA GLU A 3 -62.37 -9.82 46.76
C GLU A 3 -61.22 -9.21 45.96
N LYS A 4 -61.13 -7.88 45.91
CA LYS A 4 -60.06 -7.17 45.17
C LYS A 4 -58.70 -7.28 45.88
N ARG A 5 -58.69 -7.55 47.20
CA ARG A 5 -57.46 -7.80 47.97
C ARG A 5 -56.97 -9.23 47.79
N GLN A 6 -57.86 -10.22 47.81
CA GLN A 6 -57.50 -11.62 47.51
C GLN A 6 -56.89 -11.78 46.11
N SER A 7 -57.44 -11.09 45.10
CA SER A 7 -56.87 -11.08 43.74
C SER A 7 -55.46 -10.45 43.65
N LEU A 8 -55.13 -9.50 44.53
CA LEU A 8 -53.80 -8.88 44.57
C LEU A 8 -52.81 -9.77 45.31
N GLU A 9 -53.23 -10.40 46.41
CA GLU A 9 -52.41 -11.36 47.15
C GLU A 9 -52.05 -12.56 46.27
N GLU A 10 -52.99 -13.10 45.50
CA GLU A 10 -52.72 -14.17 44.52
C GLU A 10 -51.73 -13.73 43.43
N ARG A 11 -51.81 -12.48 42.96
CA ARG A 11 -50.87 -11.93 41.96
C ARG A 11 -49.48 -11.71 42.55
N VAL A 12 -49.38 -11.32 43.81
CA VAL A 12 -48.08 -11.15 44.50
C VAL A 12 -47.42 -12.51 44.70
N VAL A 13 -48.16 -13.52 45.15
CA VAL A 13 -47.65 -14.89 45.29
C VAL A 13 -47.21 -15.47 43.94
N TRP A 14 -47.96 -15.21 42.87
CA TRP A 14 -47.59 -15.62 41.53
C TRP A 14 -46.30 -14.92 41.03
N LEU A 15 -46.15 -13.62 41.31
CA LEU A 15 -44.94 -12.87 40.97
C LEU A 15 -43.72 -13.32 41.78
N GLU A 16 -43.87 -13.61 43.07
CA GLU A 16 -42.80 -14.16 43.90
C GLU A 16 -42.34 -15.53 43.39
N THR A 17 -43.28 -16.36 42.95
CA THR A 17 -42.97 -17.67 42.35
C THR A 17 -42.20 -17.51 41.03
N GLN A 18 -42.62 -16.58 40.16
CA GLN A 18 -41.94 -16.26 38.90
C GLN A 18 -40.52 -15.70 39.12
N VAL A 19 -40.34 -14.81 40.10
CA VAL A 19 -39.02 -14.24 40.44
C VAL A 19 -38.11 -15.32 41.05
N GLY A 20 -38.65 -16.22 41.87
CA GLY A 20 -37.93 -17.38 42.38
C GLY A 20 -37.42 -18.30 41.28
N GLU A 21 -38.29 -18.61 40.31
CA GLU A 21 -37.93 -19.45 39.15
C GLU A 21 -36.91 -18.77 38.22
N LEU A 22 -37.01 -17.45 38.03
CA LEU A 22 -36.03 -16.66 37.28
C LEU A 22 -34.67 -16.66 37.97
N ASN A 23 -34.64 -16.46 39.29
CA ASN A 23 -33.39 -16.49 40.06
C ASN A 23 -32.73 -17.88 40.05
N SER A 24 -33.51 -18.96 40.11
CA SER A 24 -32.95 -20.31 40.01
C SER A 24 -32.38 -20.60 38.61
N ARG A 25 -33.05 -20.14 37.55
CA ARG A 25 -32.54 -20.24 36.17
C ARG A 25 -31.28 -19.39 35.96
N LEU A 26 -31.20 -18.23 36.59
CA LEU A 26 -30.02 -17.36 36.56
C LEU A 26 -28.84 -18.01 37.29
N ALA A 27 -29.09 -18.58 38.47
CA ALA A 27 -28.07 -19.33 39.21
C ALA A 27 -27.59 -20.59 38.45
N GLU A 28 -28.48 -21.28 37.75
CA GLU A 28 -28.12 -22.41 36.90
C GLU A 28 -27.32 -21.97 35.65
N LEU A 29 -27.66 -20.81 35.06
CA LEU A 29 -26.91 -20.20 33.97
C LEU A 29 -25.51 -19.75 34.41
N ASP A 30 -25.38 -19.13 35.59
CA ASP A 30 -24.10 -18.73 36.16
C ASP A 30 -23.25 -19.95 36.50
N ALA A 31 -23.83 -21.00 37.10
CA ALA A 31 -23.14 -22.26 37.36
C ALA A 31 -22.70 -22.96 36.07
N ARG A 32 -23.51 -22.91 34.99
CA ARG A 32 -23.12 -23.39 33.65
C ARG A 32 -22.06 -22.51 32.98
N TYR A 33 -22.02 -21.21 33.31
CA TYR A 33 -21.00 -20.27 32.82
C TYR A 33 -19.65 -20.48 33.53
N GLU A 34 -19.67 -20.88 34.80
CA GLU A 34 -18.46 -21.23 35.57
C GLU A 34 -17.95 -22.64 35.26
N SER A 35 -18.84 -23.61 35.02
CA SER A 35 -18.46 -25.02 34.73
C SER A 35 -18.23 -25.31 33.24
N GLY A 36 -18.89 -24.57 32.34
CA GLY A 36 -18.65 -24.64 30.90
C GLY A 36 -17.48 -23.75 30.51
N GLY A 37 -16.46 -24.31 29.86
CA GLY A 37 -15.21 -23.67 29.43
C GLY A 37 -15.32 -22.47 28.46
N VAL A 38 -16.40 -21.70 28.50
CA VAL A 38 -16.56 -20.39 27.85
C VAL A 38 -15.56 -19.38 28.42
N GLY A 39 -15.09 -19.52 29.67
CA GLY A 39 -13.95 -18.75 30.19
C GLY A 39 -12.65 -18.96 29.40
N LYS A 40 -12.38 -20.20 28.94
CA LYS A 40 -11.23 -20.50 28.08
C LYS A 40 -11.45 -20.08 26.63
N ILE A 41 -12.68 -20.13 26.11
CA ILE A 41 -12.99 -19.65 24.76
C ILE A 41 -12.99 -18.11 24.73
N LYS A 42 -13.42 -17.43 25.79
CA LYS A 42 -13.37 -15.96 25.90
C LYS A 42 -11.96 -15.49 26.23
N ALA A 43 -11.14 -16.25 26.96
CA ALA A 43 -9.71 -15.98 27.09
C ALA A 43 -8.95 -16.26 25.78
N ALA A 44 -9.26 -17.32 25.04
CA ALA A 44 -8.66 -17.58 23.72
C ALA A 44 -9.13 -16.58 22.65
N ARG A 45 -10.40 -16.13 22.73
CA ARG A 45 -10.97 -15.10 21.85
C ARG A 45 -10.59 -13.69 22.28
N GLN A 46 -10.33 -13.42 23.56
CA GLN A 46 -9.73 -12.16 24.04
C GLN A 46 -8.23 -12.14 23.79
N VAL A 47 -7.51 -13.26 23.79
CA VAL A 47 -6.11 -13.31 23.34
C VAL A 47 -6.04 -13.17 21.81
N ALA A 48 -7.02 -13.71 21.07
CA ALA A 48 -7.13 -13.50 19.61
C ALA A 48 -7.72 -12.13 19.21
N ALA A 49 -8.49 -11.46 20.08
CA ALA A 49 -9.05 -10.12 19.86
C ALA A 49 -8.23 -9.00 20.52
N ALA A 50 -7.37 -9.30 21.50
CA ALA A 50 -6.34 -8.39 22.02
C ALA A 50 -5.21 -8.17 20.99
N ASP A 51 -5.16 -9.01 19.95
CA ASP A 51 -4.28 -8.82 18.78
C ASP A 51 -4.80 -7.69 17.84
N SER A 52 -5.90 -7.03 18.21
CA SER A 52 -6.43 -5.81 17.60
C SER A 52 -6.68 -4.68 18.61
N GLY A 53 -6.02 -4.72 19.77
CA GLY A 53 -6.01 -3.62 20.75
C GLY A 53 -5.28 -2.41 20.18
N ASP A 54 -6.07 -1.50 19.64
CA ASP A 54 -5.68 -0.26 18.99
C ASP A 54 -4.93 0.65 19.98
N ALA A 55 -3.88 1.35 19.53
CA ALA A 55 -3.18 2.37 20.33
C ALA A 55 -4.13 3.48 20.86
N SER A 56 -5.34 3.53 20.28
CA SER A 56 -6.49 4.27 20.81
C SER A 56 -6.80 3.90 22.26
N GLU A 57 -6.73 2.64 22.71
CA GLU A 57 -6.96 2.25 24.10
C GLU A 57 -5.83 2.69 25.05
N GLU A 58 -4.60 2.79 24.56
CA GLU A 58 -3.45 3.28 25.33
C GLU A 58 -3.44 4.81 25.44
N ILE A 59 -3.87 5.52 24.39
CA ILE A 59 -4.13 6.97 24.42
C ILE A 59 -5.42 7.29 25.21
N LEU A 60 -6.46 6.46 25.13
CA LEU A 60 -7.70 6.59 25.91
C LEU A 60 -7.48 6.25 27.39
N SER A 61 -6.57 5.33 27.72
CA SER A 61 -6.12 5.10 29.10
C SER A 61 -5.11 6.15 29.58
N TRP A 62 -4.36 6.80 28.68
CA TRP A 62 -3.64 8.05 28.97
C TRP A 62 -4.60 9.19 29.33
N VAL A 63 -5.81 9.21 28.74
CA VAL A 63 -6.95 10.09 29.08
C VAL A 63 -7.80 9.52 30.25
N GLY A 64 -7.28 8.56 31.03
CA GLY A 64 -7.95 7.99 32.19
C GLY A 64 -8.30 9.03 33.28
N ARG A 65 -9.58 9.06 33.66
CA ARG A 65 -10.26 10.13 34.43
C ARG A 65 -9.72 10.43 35.85
N THR A 66 -8.85 9.61 36.44
CA THR A 66 -8.39 9.78 37.85
C THR A 66 -6.96 10.30 38.02
N ALA A 67 -6.16 10.42 36.94
CA ALA A 67 -4.78 10.91 37.01
C ALA A 67 -4.52 12.19 36.16
N LEU A 68 -5.54 12.70 35.47
CA LEU A 68 -5.40 13.84 34.55
C LEU A 68 -5.16 15.18 35.26
N LEU A 69 -5.92 15.48 36.33
CA LEU A 69 -5.82 16.76 37.02
C LEU A 69 -4.42 17.07 37.60
N PRO A 70 -3.75 16.14 38.31
CA PRO A 70 -2.39 16.37 38.80
C PRO A 70 -1.35 16.53 37.68
N ARG A 71 -1.54 15.83 36.55
CA ARG A 71 -0.64 15.90 35.39
C ARG A 71 -0.79 17.20 34.61
N ILE A 72 -2.02 17.68 34.44
CA ILE A 72 -2.31 18.98 33.82
C ILE A 72 -1.77 20.11 34.71
N SER A 73 -2.02 20.02 36.03
CA SER A 73 -1.52 21.02 36.98
C SER A 73 0.02 21.10 36.99
N SER A 74 0.72 19.96 36.94
CA SER A 74 2.19 19.96 36.89
C SER A 74 2.71 20.48 35.56
N LEU A 75 2.07 20.15 34.43
CA LEU A 75 2.42 20.69 33.11
C LEU A 75 2.24 22.20 33.06
N CYS A 76 1.14 22.73 33.60
CA CYS A 76 0.91 24.18 33.72
C CYS A 76 2.00 24.85 34.58
N PHE A 77 2.36 24.28 35.73
CA PHE A 77 3.40 24.86 36.59
C PHE A 77 4.78 24.88 35.90
N LEU A 78 5.13 23.80 35.19
CA LEU A 78 6.36 23.74 34.40
C LEU A 78 6.37 24.79 33.27
N LEU A 79 5.25 24.96 32.57
CA LEU A 79 5.12 25.97 31.52
C LEU A 79 5.21 27.40 32.05
N VAL A 80 4.71 27.70 33.25
CA VAL A 80 4.81 29.04 33.85
C VAL A 80 6.28 29.42 34.07
N VAL A 81 7.11 28.50 34.54
CA VAL A 81 8.56 28.75 34.72
C VAL A 81 9.24 29.00 33.38
N ALA A 82 8.92 28.20 32.36
CA ALA A 82 9.44 28.39 31.01
C ALA A 82 8.99 29.74 30.39
N LEU A 83 7.73 30.13 30.60
CA LEU A 83 7.18 31.39 30.10
C LEU A 83 7.77 32.59 30.84
N ALA A 84 8.02 32.48 32.15
CA ALA A 84 8.70 33.52 32.93
C ALA A 84 10.13 33.75 32.43
N LEU A 85 10.89 32.66 32.20
CA LEU A 85 12.23 32.73 31.60
C LEU A 85 12.19 33.42 30.22
N ARG A 86 11.26 33.00 29.35
CA ARG A 86 11.05 33.63 28.04
C ARG A 86 10.73 35.12 28.16
N THR A 87 9.80 35.49 29.03
CA THR A 87 9.39 36.90 29.24
C THR A 87 10.56 37.77 29.71
N VAL A 88 11.46 37.23 30.55
CA VAL A 88 12.66 37.95 31.00
C VAL A 88 13.64 38.15 29.84
N THR A 89 13.80 37.15 28.97
CA THR A 89 14.64 37.26 27.77
C THR A 89 14.05 38.23 26.74
N ASP A 90 12.75 38.17 26.48
CA ASP A 90 12.05 39.03 25.53
C ASP A 90 12.08 40.51 25.94
N ASN A 91 12.04 40.80 27.25
CA ASN A 91 12.16 42.15 27.80
C ASN A 91 13.62 42.68 27.83
N GLN A 92 14.58 41.97 27.22
CA GLN A 92 16.01 42.33 27.19
C GLN A 92 16.66 42.47 28.58
N LEU A 93 16.05 41.91 29.63
CA LEU A 93 16.63 41.90 30.98
C LEU A 93 17.82 40.94 31.07
N LEU A 94 17.87 39.95 30.17
CA LEU A 94 18.97 39.02 29.99
C LEU A 94 19.35 38.96 28.51
N ASP A 95 20.64 38.82 28.24
CA ASP A 95 21.15 38.55 26.90
C ASP A 95 20.47 37.28 26.33
N PRO A 96 19.95 37.29 25.09
CA PRO A 96 19.40 36.11 24.40
C PRO A 96 20.28 34.85 24.49
N GLN A 97 21.60 34.99 24.51
CA GLN A 97 22.52 33.85 24.67
C GLN A 97 22.42 33.22 26.07
N ILE A 98 22.30 34.06 27.11
CA ILE A 98 22.18 33.62 28.50
C ILE A 98 20.77 33.07 28.76
N GLY A 99 19.74 33.72 28.22
CA GLY A 99 18.35 33.27 28.30
C GLY A 99 18.13 31.90 27.67
N SER A 100 18.65 31.69 26.45
CA SER A 100 18.59 30.39 25.77
C SER A 100 19.38 29.30 26.49
N LEU A 101 20.57 29.61 27.02
CA LEU A 101 21.35 28.68 27.83
C LEU A 101 20.59 28.25 29.09
N LEU A 102 19.99 29.20 29.82
CA LEU A 102 19.17 28.90 31.00
C LEU A 102 17.95 28.04 30.64
N GLY A 103 17.29 28.33 29.51
CA GLY A 103 16.19 27.52 28.99
C GLY A 103 16.62 26.08 28.67
N MET A 104 17.76 25.90 28.01
CA MET A 104 18.32 24.58 27.72
C MET A 104 18.70 23.82 29.00
N VAL A 105 19.34 24.48 29.96
CA VAL A 105 19.70 23.87 31.25
C VAL A 105 18.45 23.43 32.02
N TYR A 106 17.41 24.28 32.04
CA TYR A 106 16.12 23.95 32.66
C TYR A 106 15.49 22.72 32.00
N ALA A 107 15.38 22.71 30.67
CA ALA A 107 14.80 21.59 29.93
C ALA A 107 15.62 20.29 30.11
N GLY A 108 16.95 20.38 30.10
CA GLY A 108 17.85 19.26 30.38
C GLY A 108 17.67 18.69 31.79
N GLY A 109 17.52 19.57 32.77
CA GLY A 109 17.20 19.20 34.15
C GLY A 109 15.88 18.43 34.27
N LEU A 110 14.83 18.86 33.55
CA LEU A 110 13.55 18.15 33.51
C LEU A 110 13.66 16.75 32.88
N ILE A 111 14.43 16.59 31.80
CA ILE A 111 14.67 15.30 31.17
C ILE A 111 15.39 14.35 32.14
N ALA A 112 16.46 14.83 32.80
CA ALA A 112 17.20 14.05 33.78
C ALA A 112 16.35 13.67 35.00
N TRP A 113 15.53 14.59 35.49
CA TRP A 113 14.61 14.35 36.60
C TRP A 113 13.51 13.35 36.21
N GLY A 114 12.99 13.45 34.99
CA GLY A 114 12.06 12.47 34.42
C GLY A 114 12.68 11.06 34.39
N ALA A 115 13.93 10.94 33.91
CA ALA A 115 14.66 9.67 33.90
C ALA A 115 14.83 9.06 35.30
N PHE A 116 15.18 9.90 36.29
CA PHE A 116 15.29 9.47 37.69
C PHE A 116 13.94 9.02 38.27
N LYS A 117 12.86 9.77 38.00
CA LYS A 117 11.51 9.43 38.48
C LYS A 117 10.94 8.17 37.81
N TYR A 118 11.34 7.87 36.58
CA TYR A 118 10.99 6.60 35.94
C TYR A 118 11.61 5.40 36.69
N ARG A 119 12.85 5.52 37.18
CA ARG A 119 13.47 4.49 38.04
C ARG A 119 12.73 4.29 39.37
N GLN A 120 12.04 5.33 39.85
CA GLN A 120 11.22 5.29 41.07
C GLN A 120 9.76 4.86 40.80
N ALA A 121 9.41 4.44 39.58
CA ALA A 121 8.05 4.07 39.17
C ALA A 121 6.98 5.15 39.47
N SER A 122 7.38 6.43 39.46
CA SER A 122 6.46 7.53 39.77
C SER A 122 5.49 7.82 38.62
N PRO A 123 4.19 8.06 38.89
CA PRO A 123 3.18 8.33 37.86
C PRO A 123 3.34 9.67 37.14
N LEU A 124 4.21 10.57 37.66
CA LEU A 124 4.53 11.87 37.08
C LEU A 124 5.78 11.86 36.18
N ALA A 125 6.56 10.77 36.19
CA ALA A 125 7.78 10.67 35.39
C ALA A 125 7.59 10.96 33.88
N PRO A 126 6.50 10.52 33.22
CA PRO A 126 6.25 10.85 31.83
C PRO A 126 6.07 12.34 31.57
N VAL A 127 5.46 13.08 32.49
CA VAL A 127 5.20 14.52 32.32
C VAL A 127 6.53 15.28 32.28
N PHE A 128 7.43 15.01 33.22
CA PHE A 128 8.74 15.66 33.27
C PHE A 128 9.61 15.33 32.04
N ALA A 129 9.65 14.05 31.64
CA ALA A 129 10.42 13.64 30.48
C ALA A 129 9.87 14.23 29.17
N VAL A 130 8.57 14.12 28.92
CA VAL A 130 7.94 14.64 27.69
C VAL A 130 7.99 16.16 27.64
N ALA A 131 7.64 16.85 28.73
CA ALA A 131 7.69 18.31 28.77
C ALA A 131 9.12 18.83 28.61
N GLY A 132 10.10 18.21 29.30
CA GLY A 132 11.51 18.57 29.14
C GLY A 132 12.01 18.37 27.71
N THR A 133 11.66 17.25 27.06
CA THR A 133 12.01 16.98 25.66
C THR A 133 11.38 17.99 24.70
N LEU A 134 10.08 18.27 24.82
CA LEU A 134 9.39 19.24 23.96
C LEU A 134 9.89 20.67 24.17
N LEU A 135 10.13 21.07 25.42
CA LEU A 135 10.71 22.38 25.74
C LEU A 135 12.11 22.52 25.17
N MET A 136 12.97 21.51 25.29
CA MET A 136 14.31 21.55 24.71
C MET A 136 14.26 21.74 23.19
N PHE A 137 13.38 21.02 22.49
CA PHE A 137 13.20 21.19 21.05
C PHE A 137 12.69 22.58 20.66
N SER A 138 11.74 23.12 21.42
CA SER A 138 11.22 24.48 21.21
C SER A 138 12.31 25.53 21.42
N VAL A 139 13.06 25.43 22.53
CA VAL A 139 14.13 26.39 22.87
C VAL A 139 15.24 26.35 21.82
N VAL A 140 15.67 25.16 21.38
CA VAL A 140 16.71 25.03 20.34
C VAL A 140 16.24 25.61 19.01
N ALA A 141 15.00 25.32 18.60
CA ALA A 141 14.42 25.85 17.37
C ALA A 141 14.31 27.37 17.40
N GLU A 142 13.84 27.95 18.51
CA GLU A 142 13.70 29.40 18.68
C GLU A 142 15.07 30.10 18.78
N THR A 143 16.04 29.52 19.50
CA THR A 143 17.40 30.06 19.63
C THR A 143 18.12 30.11 18.29
N HIS A 144 17.90 29.11 17.43
CA HIS A 144 18.45 29.11 16.09
C HIS A 144 17.72 30.07 15.16
N ALA A 145 16.39 29.93 15.02
CA ALA A 145 15.63 30.60 13.97
C ALA A 145 15.31 32.08 14.27
N HIS A 146 15.23 32.47 15.56
CA HIS A 146 14.84 33.83 15.94
C HIS A 146 15.99 34.66 16.49
N PHE A 147 16.90 34.04 17.24
CA PHE A 147 17.97 34.75 17.94
C PHE A 147 19.34 34.66 17.26
N ASP A 148 19.49 33.85 16.20
CA ASP A 148 20.77 33.56 15.50
C ASP A 148 21.94 33.23 16.46
N ALA A 149 21.63 32.82 17.70
CA ALA A 149 22.59 32.66 18.78
C ALA A 149 23.23 31.27 18.80
N LEU A 150 22.65 30.32 18.06
CA LEU A 150 23.11 28.94 17.97
C LEU A 150 23.40 28.56 16.52
N PRO A 151 24.63 28.18 16.16
CA PRO A 151 24.94 27.75 14.79
C PRO A 151 24.18 26.47 14.42
N THR A 152 23.94 26.26 13.11
CA THR A 152 23.13 25.16 12.58
C THR A 152 23.61 23.77 13.03
N VAL A 153 24.91 23.51 12.94
CA VAL A 153 25.49 22.19 13.27
C VAL A 153 25.28 21.82 14.76
N PRO A 154 25.63 22.67 15.74
CA PRO A 154 25.28 22.47 17.15
C PRO A 154 23.78 22.24 17.39
N ALA A 155 22.90 22.98 16.72
CA ALA A 155 21.45 22.83 16.88
C ALA A 155 21.00 21.40 16.51
N TYR A 156 21.44 20.89 15.36
CA TYR A 156 21.18 19.51 14.93
C TYR A 156 21.73 18.46 15.89
N ILE A 157 22.95 18.67 16.41
CA ILE A 157 23.56 17.76 17.39
C ILE A 157 22.74 17.72 18.68
N ILE A 158 22.29 18.87 19.20
CA ILE A 158 21.47 18.92 20.41
C ILE A 158 20.13 18.21 20.17
N LEU A 159 19.46 18.45 19.04
CA LEU A 159 18.22 17.74 18.71
C LEU A 159 18.43 16.22 18.68
N ALA A 160 19.51 15.76 18.06
CA ALA A 160 19.85 14.33 17.98
C ALA A 160 20.15 13.73 19.35
N ILE A 161 20.93 14.43 20.20
CA ILE A 161 21.26 13.98 21.56
C ILE A 161 19.99 13.87 22.41
N VAL A 162 19.09 14.85 22.33
CA VAL A 162 17.84 14.87 23.10
C VAL A 162 16.91 13.75 22.64
N GLY A 163 16.79 13.53 21.33
CA GLY A 163 16.06 12.39 20.77
C GLY A 163 16.64 11.05 21.23
N ALA A 164 17.97 10.90 21.21
CA ALA A 164 18.67 9.70 21.67
C ALA A 164 18.51 9.47 23.18
N ALA A 165 18.57 10.54 23.99
CA ALA A 165 18.35 10.47 25.44
C ALA A 165 16.92 10.02 25.75
N ALA A 166 15.92 10.55 25.05
CA ALA A 166 14.53 10.14 25.20
C ALA A 166 14.31 8.67 24.75
N ALA A 167 15.00 8.24 23.68
CA ALA A 167 15.05 6.85 23.25
C ALA A 167 15.66 5.92 24.31
N LEU A 168 16.77 6.33 24.92
CA LEU A 168 17.45 5.58 25.97
C LEU A 168 16.63 5.49 27.25
N ILE A 169 16.00 6.58 27.69
CA ILE A 169 15.11 6.58 28.87
C ILE A 169 13.99 5.56 28.66
N SER A 170 13.42 5.54 27.46
CA SER A 170 12.34 4.62 27.11
C SER A 170 12.81 3.17 27.04
N TYR A 171 14.04 2.94 26.57
CA TYR A 171 14.63 1.60 26.57
C TYR A 171 14.79 1.06 27.98
N LEU A 172 15.49 1.83 28.82
CA LEU A 172 15.87 1.40 30.16
C LEU A 172 14.66 1.14 31.05
N ASN A 173 13.60 1.93 30.85
CA ASN A 173 12.39 1.85 31.68
C ASN A 173 11.21 1.13 30.99
N ARG A 174 11.37 0.68 29.74
CA ARG A 174 10.32 0.03 28.92
C ARG A 174 9.01 0.85 28.81
N VAL A 175 9.11 2.15 28.55
CA VAL A 175 7.96 3.08 28.39
C VAL A 175 8.08 3.82 27.05
N ALA A 176 7.03 3.93 26.23
CA ALA A 176 7.17 4.58 24.91
C ALA A 176 7.02 6.10 24.87
N ALA A 177 6.36 6.73 25.85
CA ALA A 177 6.07 8.17 25.83
C ALA A 177 7.31 9.07 25.52
N PRO A 178 8.49 8.84 26.13
CA PRO A 178 9.66 9.65 25.81
C PRO A 178 10.18 9.42 24.38
N VAL A 179 10.19 8.19 23.83
CA VAL A 179 10.59 7.99 22.42
C VAL A 179 9.65 8.68 21.46
N PHE A 180 8.35 8.67 21.71
CA PHE A 180 7.40 9.36 20.85
C PHE A 180 7.68 10.86 20.81
N ALA A 181 7.78 11.48 21.99
CA ALA A 181 8.09 12.91 22.11
C ALA A 181 9.47 13.22 21.49
N GLY A 182 10.46 12.38 21.74
CA GLY A 182 11.82 12.51 21.22
C GLY A 182 11.90 12.43 19.70
N THR A 183 11.31 11.40 19.09
CA THR A 183 11.41 11.15 17.64
C THR A 183 10.55 12.09 16.80
N LEU A 184 9.32 12.38 17.24
CA LEU A 184 8.48 13.36 16.55
C LEU A 184 9.01 14.78 16.78
N GLY A 185 9.35 15.11 18.01
CA GLY A 185 9.86 16.42 18.37
C GLY A 185 11.17 16.75 17.65
N MET A 186 12.15 15.83 17.59
CA MET A 186 13.38 16.08 16.83
C MET A 186 13.10 16.28 15.33
N SER A 187 12.14 15.53 14.76
CA SER A 187 11.84 15.61 13.32
C SER A 187 11.14 16.92 12.97
N ILE A 188 10.19 17.36 13.80
CA ILE A 188 9.45 18.63 13.61
C ILE A 188 10.36 19.82 13.90
N ALA A 189 11.15 19.77 14.97
CA ALA A 189 12.09 20.85 15.32
C ALA A 189 13.18 21.00 14.26
N GLY A 190 13.71 19.89 13.73
CA GLY A 190 14.66 19.93 12.61
C GLY A 190 14.08 20.60 11.38
N LEU A 191 12.80 20.36 11.08
CA LEU A 191 12.10 21.06 10.00
C LEU A 191 11.90 22.56 10.26
N ALA A 192 11.65 22.93 11.52
CA ALA A 192 11.41 24.32 11.90
C ALA A 192 12.68 25.17 11.85
N ILE A 193 13.82 24.63 12.28
CA ILE A 193 15.15 25.28 12.25
C ILE A 193 15.52 25.73 10.84
N ASP A 194 15.13 24.94 9.85
CA ASP A 194 15.61 25.04 8.48
C ASP A 194 14.62 25.78 7.53
N TYR A 195 13.50 26.28 8.03
CA TYR A 195 12.56 27.07 7.22
C TYR A 195 12.94 28.57 7.26
N PRO A 196 13.12 29.26 6.12
CA PRO A 196 12.77 28.86 4.74
C PRO A 196 13.91 28.22 3.91
N ASN A 197 15.16 28.21 4.40
CA ASN A 197 16.37 27.76 3.69
C ASN A 197 16.98 26.47 4.28
N PRO A 198 16.42 25.29 3.97
CA PRO A 198 16.79 24.04 4.63
C PRO A 198 18.16 23.52 4.19
N VAL A 199 18.97 23.11 5.17
CA VAL A 199 20.22 22.37 4.97
C VAL A 199 19.90 20.88 4.94
N PHE A 200 19.31 20.45 3.83
CA PHE A 200 18.72 19.13 3.69
C PHE A 200 19.61 17.92 4.09
N PRO A 201 20.94 17.89 3.84
CA PRO A 201 21.76 16.75 4.26
C PRO A 201 21.74 16.51 5.77
N TYR A 202 21.78 17.57 6.60
CA TYR A 202 21.74 17.42 8.05
C TYR A 202 20.35 16.98 8.52
N LEU A 203 19.29 17.57 7.97
CA LEU A 203 17.92 17.16 8.23
C LEU A 203 17.67 15.70 7.86
N ALA A 204 18.23 15.24 6.74
CA ALA A 204 18.13 13.86 6.29
C ALA A 204 18.82 12.89 7.26
N ILE A 205 20.01 13.24 7.78
CA ILE A 205 20.69 12.45 8.82
C ILE A 205 19.86 12.42 10.11
N LEU A 206 19.30 13.55 10.52
CA LEU A 206 18.44 13.63 11.70
C LEU A 206 17.18 12.74 11.55
N LEU A 207 16.54 12.77 10.38
CA LEU A 207 15.39 11.92 10.07
C LEU A 207 15.77 10.44 10.02
N LEU A 208 16.95 10.10 9.50
CA LEU A 208 17.47 8.73 9.54
C LEU A 208 17.61 8.23 10.98
N ALA A 209 18.16 9.06 11.87
CA ALA A 209 18.24 8.75 13.31
C ALA A 209 16.85 8.61 13.94
N ALA A 210 15.91 9.50 13.62
CA ALA A 210 14.52 9.39 14.09
C ALA A 210 13.85 8.08 13.65
N ASN A 211 14.04 7.67 12.39
CA ASN A 211 13.53 6.39 11.88
C ASN A 211 14.18 5.19 12.57
N LEU A 212 15.49 5.24 12.84
CA LEU A 212 16.20 4.21 13.60
C LEU A 212 15.62 4.06 15.02
N PHE A 213 15.41 5.17 15.71
CA PHE A 213 14.77 5.18 17.02
C PHE A 213 13.31 4.71 16.96
N GLY A 214 12.57 5.06 15.90
CA GLY A 214 11.21 4.57 15.67
C GLY A 214 11.15 3.05 15.52
N VAL A 215 12.05 2.46 14.73
CA VAL A 215 12.18 1.00 14.58
C VAL A 215 12.45 0.35 15.94
N TYR A 216 13.34 0.94 16.72
CA TYR A 216 13.65 0.47 18.06
C TYR A 216 12.45 0.54 19.01
N ALA A 217 11.71 1.65 19.02
CA ALA A 217 10.51 1.86 19.84
C ALA A 217 9.44 0.79 19.59
N THR A 218 9.21 0.47 18.32
CA THR A 218 8.18 -0.51 17.95
C THR A 218 8.50 -1.94 18.37
N ARG A 219 9.78 -2.28 18.54
CA ARG A 219 10.17 -3.59 19.10
C ARG A 219 9.88 -3.68 20.59
N LEU A 220 9.89 -2.55 21.30
CA LEU A 220 9.62 -2.49 22.73
C LEU A 220 8.12 -2.54 23.05
N GLN A 221 7.28 -1.82 22.29
CA GLN A 221 5.86 -1.62 22.66
C GLN A 221 4.84 -1.86 21.53
N ARG A 222 5.24 -2.48 20.40
CA ARG A 222 4.35 -2.86 19.27
C ARG A 222 3.59 -1.70 18.58
N CYS A 223 3.95 -0.44 18.82
CA CYS A 223 3.27 0.72 18.22
C CYS A 223 3.66 0.96 16.75
N SER A 224 3.07 0.21 15.81
CA SER A 224 3.41 0.30 14.38
C SER A 224 3.11 1.64 13.71
N TRP A 225 2.20 2.46 14.26
CA TRP A 225 1.78 3.73 13.66
C TRP A 225 2.88 4.80 13.63
N LEU A 226 3.76 4.86 14.64
CA LEU A 226 4.87 5.82 14.65
C LEU A 226 5.80 5.63 13.44
N ARG A 227 6.06 4.37 13.04
CA ARG A 227 6.87 4.09 11.85
C ARG A 227 6.22 4.64 10.58
N TRP A 228 4.89 4.58 10.49
CA TRP A 228 4.16 5.17 9.36
C TRP A 228 4.30 6.68 9.32
N ILE A 229 4.16 7.38 10.46
CA ILE A 229 4.34 8.84 10.51
C ILE A 229 5.77 9.22 10.14
N LEU A 230 6.77 8.56 10.73
CA LEU A 230 8.18 8.88 10.49
C LEU A 230 8.55 8.61 9.03
N LEU A 231 8.05 7.53 8.43
CA LEU A 231 8.19 7.26 7.01
C LEU A 231 7.56 8.38 6.17
N LEU A 232 6.29 8.73 6.44
CA LEU A 232 5.57 9.77 5.70
C LEU A 232 6.31 11.13 5.79
N LEU A 233 6.71 11.51 6.99
CA LEU A 233 7.46 12.74 7.24
C LEU A 233 8.78 12.73 6.46
N THR A 234 9.51 11.62 6.50
CA THR A 234 10.79 11.48 5.79
C THR A 234 10.60 11.57 4.29
N LEU A 235 9.61 10.87 3.73
CA LEU A 235 9.30 10.94 2.29
C LEU A 235 8.89 12.35 1.88
N LEU A 236 8.13 13.07 2.71
CA LEU A 236 7.74 14.46 2.46
C LEU A 236 8.95 15.39 2.44
N VAL A 237 9.89 15.25 3.39
CA VAL A 237 11.11 16.07 3.40
C VAL A 237 11.99 15.78 2.20
N LEU A 238 12.19 14.50 1.86
CA LEU A 238 12.95 14.12 0.67
C LEU A 238 12.26 14.59 -0.63
N GLN A 239 10.93 14.63 -0.65
CA GLN A 239 10.14 15.19 -1.75
C GLN A 239 10.38 16.69 -1.91
N ILE A 240 10.36 17.45 -0.81
CA ILE A 240 10.65 18.88 -0.82
C ILE A 240 12.10 19.13 -1.26
N TRP A 241 13.05 18.32 -0.79
CA TRP A 241 14.46 18.40 -1.22
C TRP A 241 14.60 18.15 -2.73
N SER A 242 13.99 17.08 -3.23
CA SER A 242 13.96 16.73 -4.66
C SER A 242 13.35 17.85 -5.50
N PHE A 243 12.22 18.42 -5.08
CA PHE A 243 11.56 19.54 -5.77
C PHE A 243 12.41 20.80 -5.80
N LYS A 244 12.99 21.21 -4.68
CA LYS A 244 13.89 22.37 -4.64
C LYS A 244 15.09 22.14 -5.57
N LEU A 245 15.75 20.98 -5.50
CA LEU A 245 16.87 20.65 -6.37
C LEU A 245 16.50 20.69 -7.86
N GLY A 246 15.35 20.13 -8.24
CA GLY A 246 14.93 20.15 -9.65
C GLY A 246 14.64 21.56 -10.17
N ILE A 247 14.03 22.44 -9.35
CA ILE A 247 13.83 23.85 -9.72
C ILE A 247 15.18 24.56 -9.89
N PHE A 248 16.15 24.33 -8.99
CA PHE A 248 17.48 24.94 -9.08
C PHE A 248 18.26 24.46 -10.30
N LEU A 249 18.26 23.15 -10.57
CA LEU A 249 18.91 22.57 -11.75
C LEU A 249 18.31 23.11 -13.06
N GLY A 250 17.00 23.32 -13.10
CA GLY A 250 16.31 23.87 -14.27
C GLY A 250 16.59 25.36 -14.55
N ARG A 251 17.08 26.13 -13.57
CA ARG A 251 17.35 27.58 -13.71
C ARG A 251 18.81 27.94 -14.01
N GLN A 252 19.73 26.98 -13.96
CA GLN A 252 21.18 27.18 -14.22
C GLN A 252 21.88 28.29 -13.39
N GLU A 253 21.40 28.63 -12.19
CA GLU A 253 22.02 29.68 -11.34
C GLU A 253 22.76 29.13 -10.10
N TYR A 254 24.07 29.45 -10.04
CA TYR A 254 25.02 29.72 -8.94
C TYR A 254 25.32 28.82 -7.70
N SER A 255 26.64 28.78 -7.43
CA SER A 255 27.50 28.61 -6.22
C SER A 255 27.28 27.55 -5.12
N ASP A 256 26.08 27.35 -4.54
CA ASP A 256 25.90 26.43 -3.36
C ASP A 256 25.35 25.04 -3.72
N LEU A 257 25.14 24.81 -5.02
CA LEU A 257 24.75 23.53 -5.61
C LEU A 257 25.60 22.31 -5.16
N PRO A 258 26.93 22.40 -4.92
CA PRO A 258 27.75 21.20 -4.73
C PRO A 258 27.34 20.36 -3.53
N PHE A 259 27.07 20.97 -2.37
CA PHE A 259 26.82 20.20 -1.13
C PHE A 259 25.42 19.57 -1.10
N ALA A 260 24.38 20.33 -1.46
CA ALA A 260 23.01 19.81 -1.51
C ALA A 260 22.81 18.79 -2.64
N LEU A 261 23.48 18.96 -3.79
CA LEU A 261 23.42 18.01 -4.90
C LEU A 261 24.26 16.75 -4.63
N SER A 262 25.49 16.91 -4.13
CA SER A 262 26.37 15.76 -3.82
C SER A 262 25.84 14.89 -2.68
N GLY A 263 25.13 15.48 -1.71
CA GLY A 263 24.52 14.74 -0.61
C GLY A 263 23.26 13.95 -0.98
N PHE A 264 22.54 14.33 -2.04
CA PHE A 264 21.20 13.79 -2.32
C PHE A 264 21.20 12.30 -2.67
N PHE A 265 21.94 11.88 -3.71
CA PHE A 265 21.97 10.48 -4.14
C PHE A 265 22.57 9.52 -3.10
N PRO A 266 23.68 9.86 -2.41
CA PRO A 266 24.17 9.06 -1.29
C PRO A 266 23.13 8.91 -0.17
N MET A 267 22.42 9.99 0.19
CA MET A 267 21.38 9.90 1.22
C MET A 267 20.20 9.04 0.76
N LEU A 268 19.75 9.16 -0.49
CA LEU A 268 18.73 8.26 -1.05
C LEU A 268 19.17 6.80 -0.96
N ALA A 269 20.41 6.49 -1.33
CA ALA A 269 20.95 5.13 -1.25
C ALA A 269 20.98 4.63 0.21
N ILE A 270 21.39 5.47 1.17
CA ILE A 270 21.37 5.13 2.60
C ILE A 270 19.94 4.86 3.07
N PHE A 271 18.95 5.66 2.69
CA PHE A 271 17.54 5.42 3.04
C PHE A 271 17.01 4.13 2.43
N VAL A 272 17.34 3.82 1.17
CA VAL A 272 16.99 2.54 0.54
C VAL A 272 17.58 1.38 1.34
N ILE A 273 18.88 1.42 1.63
CA ILE A 273 19.56 0.35 2.38
C ILE A 273 18.97 0.22 3.78
N PHE A 274 18.73 1.35 4.45
CA PHE A 274 18.14 1.37 5.78
C PHE A 274 16.74 0.75 5.76
N TYR A 275 15.82 1.25 4.93
CA TYR A 275 14.44 0.75 4.91
C TYR A 275 14.37 -0.72 4.47
N LEU A 276 15.13 -1.12 3.46
CA LEU A 276 15.23 -2.54 3.06
C LEU A 276 15.80 -3.40 4.20
N GLY A 277 16.87 -2.95 4.86
CA GLY A 277 17.44 -3.62 6.03
C GLY A 277 16.42 -3.77 7.15
N THR A 278 15.63 -2.73 7.44
CA THR A 278 14.58 -2.82 8.47
C THR A 278 13.46 -3.79 8.09
N ALA A 279 13.06 -3.85 6.81
CA ALA A 279 12.07 -4.81 6.33
C ALA A 279 12.61 -6.24 6.38
N ILE A 280 13.84 -6.48 5.93
CA ILE A 280 14.51 -7.78 5.99
C ILE A 280 14.56 -8.28 7.43
N VAL A 281 15.01 -7.44 8.37
CA VAL A 281 15.06 -7.83 9.79
C VAL A 281 13.66 -8.05 10.36
N GLY A 282 12.70 -7.18 10.05
CA GLY A 282 11.31 -7.29 10.53
C GLY A 282 10.61 -8.57 10.05
N ILE A 283 10.89 -9.00 8.81
CA ILE A 283 10.30 -10.18 8.20
C ILE A 283 11.03 -11.47 8.61
N ILE A 284 12.36 -11.48 8.62
CA ILE A 284 13.16 -12.71 8.83
C ILE A 284 13.30 -13.07 10.31
N TRP A 285 13.60 -12.10 11.18
CA TRP A 285 13.98 -12.41 12.56
C TRP A 285 12.80 -12.74 13.49
N ARG A 286 11.63 -13.07 12.93
CA ARG A 286 10.43 -13.51 13.67
C ARG A 286 10.17 -12.69 14.95
N ALA A 287 10.42 -11.37 14.89
CA ALA A 287 10.26 -10.52 16.06
C ALA A 287 8.80 -10.46 16.55
N GLN A 288 7.86 -10.86 15.69
CA GLN A 288 6.42 -10.96 15.96
C GLN A 288 5.86 -12.22 15.27
N ASP A 289 4.87 -12.88 15.88
CA ASP A 289 4.21 -14.09 15.33
C ASP A 289 3.55 -13.83 13.96
N ARG A 290 3.19 -12.57 13.67
CA ARG A 290 2.68 -12.09 12.39
C ARG A 290 3.56 -10.97 11.87
N VAL A 291 3.84 -10.99 10.56
CA VAL A 291 4.58 -9.92 9.90
C VAL A 291 3.73 -8.65 9.90
N ALA A 292 4.27 -7.54 10.42
CA ALA A 292 3.56 -6.27 10.45
C ALA A 292 3.28 -5.74 9.03
N ARG A 293 2.11 -5.12 8.84
CA ARG A 293 1.72 -4.52 7.54
C ARG A 293 2.73 -3.47 7.07
N PHE A 294 3.34 -2.75 8.01
CA PHE A 294 4.41 -1.80 7.72
C PHE A 294 5.59 -2.50 7.03
N ASP A 295 6.10 -3.60 7.60
CA ASP A 295 7.27 -4.30 7.06
C ASP A 295 6.99 -4.93 5.68
N LEU A 296 5.73 -5.30 5.41
CA LEU A 296 5.31 -5.79 4.09
C LEU A 296 5.23 -4.67 3.02
N ALA A 297 4.74 -3.49 3.40
CA ALA A 297 4.57 -2.36 2.47
C ALA A 297 5.87 -1.58 2.25
N LEU A 298 6.75 -1.56 3.26
CA LEU A 298 7.93 -0.71 3.32
C LEU A 298 8.85 -0.87 2.10
N PRO A 299 9.26 -2.07 1.65
CA PRO A 299 10.14 -2.21 0.49
C PRO A 299 9.57 -1.57 -0.78
N THR A 300 8.26 -1.73 -1.00
CA THR A 300 7.60 -1.20 -2.20
C THR A 300 7.52 0.33 -2.13
N LEU A 301 7.11 0.87 -0.97
CA LEU A 301 7.01 2.31 -0.77
C LEU A 301 8.39 2.98 -0.83
N SER A 302 9.40 2.43 -0.16
CA SER A 302 10.74 3.02 -0.17
C SER A 302 11.37 2.98 -1.55
N CYS A 303 11.37 1.82 -2.22
CA CYS A 303 12.00 1.70 -3.53
C CYS A 303 11.26 2.49 -4.61
N GLY A 304 9.92 2.41 -4.64
CA GLY A 304 9.12 3.15 -5.61
C GLY A 304 9.23 4.66 -5.42
N TRP A 305 9.04 5.15 -4.19
CA TRP A 305 9.06 6.59 -3.93
C TRP A 305 10.45 7.19 -4.11
N LEU A 306 11.49 6.56 -3.56
CA LEU A 306 12.87 7.08 -3.69
C LEU A 306 13.35 7.04 -5.15
N PHE A 307 12.87 6.09 -5.97
CA PHE A 307 13.12 6.10 -7.41
C PHE A 307 12.44 7.29 -8.10
N VAL A 308 11.18 7.61 -7.77
CA VAL A 308 10.50 8.81 -8.30
C VAL A 308 11.27 10.08 -7.97
N LEU A 309 11.73 10.21 -6.71
CA LEU A 309 12.52 11.36 -6.26
C LEU A 309 13.86 11.47 -7.03
N GLY A 310 14.56 10.36 -7.20
CA GLY A 310 15.80 10.30 -7.98
C GLY A 310 15.57 10.67 -9.44
N ARG A 311 14.52 10.11 -10.06
CA ARG A 311 14.15 10.38 -11.46
C ARG A 311 13.83 11.84 -11.69
N TYR A 312 13.11 12.48 -10.77
CA TYR A 312 12.80 13.91 -10.87
C TYR A 312 14.07 14.77 -10.92
N VAL A 313 15.03 14.53 -10.01
CA VAL A 313 16.31 15.28 -9.98
C VAL A 313 17.17 14.98 -11.20
N VAL A 314 17.27 13.72 -11.62
CA VAL A 314 18.02 13.33 -12.83
C VAL A 314 17.45 14.00 -14.07
N ASN A 315 16.13 14.03 -14.23
CA ASN A 315 15.46 14.65 -15.37
C ASN A 315 15.55 16.18 -15.38
N ALA A 316 15.61 16.80 -14.20
CA ALA A 316 15.72 18.25 -14.08
C ALA A 316 17.17 18.76 -14.27
N GLY A 317 18.16 17.92 -13.97
CA GLY A 317 19.56 18.18 -14.26
C GLY A 317 20.04 17.56 -15.57
N ASN A 318 21.36 17.56 -15.78
CA ASN A 318 22.01 16.88 -16.90
C ASN A 318 22.41 15.44 -16.55
N GLY A 319 21.68 14.79 -15.62
CA GLY A 319 21.95 13.40 -15.27
C GLY A 319 21.45 12.45 -16.37
N SER A 320 22.10 11.29 -16.53
CA SER A 320 21.61 10.27 -17.48
C SER A 320 20.44 9.47 -16.88
N PRO A 321 19.22 9.56 -17.42
CA PRO A 321 18.08 8.74 -16.96
C PRO A 321 18.34 7.25 -17.14
N GLN A 322 19.13 6.87 -18.14
CA GLN A 322 19.50 5.50 -18.42
C GLN A 322 20.36 4.90 -17.30
N VAL A 323 21.35 5.65 -16.79
CA VAL A 323 22.19 5.19 -15.67
C VAL A 323 21.33 4.94 -14.43
N LEU A 324 20.40 5.85 -14.11
CA LEU A 324 19.46 5.65 -13.01
C LEU A 324 18.59 4.40 -13.22
N GLY A 325 18.09 4.21 -14.46
CA GLY A 325 17.34 3.03 -14.86
C GLY A 325 18.12 1.72 -14.65
N ILE A 326 19.40 1.68 -15.06
CA ILE A 326 20.27 0.51 -14.89
C ILE A 326 20.48 0.21 -13.40
N VAL A 327 20.85 1.21 -12.59
CA VAL A 327 21.08 1.04 -11.15
C VAL A 327 19.82 0.54 -10.45
N ALA A 328 18.66 1.13 -10.76
CA ALA A 328 17.38 0.72 -10.19
C ALA A 328 16.95 -0.68 -10.67
N THR A 329 17.25 -1.06 -11.91
CA THR A 329 17.01 -2.42 -12.42
C THR A 329 17.87 -3.44 -11.69
N LEU A 330 19.16 -3.16 -11.47
CA LEU A 330 20.05 -4.02 -10.67
C LEU A 330 19.54 -4.18 -9.24
N LEU A 331 19.09 -3.10 -8.61
CA LEU A 331 18.47 -3.15 -7.29
C LEU A 331 17.19 -4.02 -7.29
N ALA A 332 16.34 -3.89 -8.31
CA ALA A 332 15.15 -4.71 -8.42
C ALA A 332 15.46 -6.20 -8.62
N LEU A 333 16.50 -6.53 -9.39
CA LEU A 333 17.02 -7.90 -9.51
C LEU A 333 17.56 -8.41 -8.18
N ALA A 334 18.24 -7.57 -7.38
CA ALA A 334 18.68 -7.93 -6.04
C ALA A 334 17.47 -8.21 -5.11
N LEU A 335 16.40 -7.43 -5.21
CA LEU A 335 15.15 -7.66 -4.47
C LEU A 335 14.47 -8.98 -4.89
N LEU A 336 14.44 -9.32 -6.18
CA LEU A 336 14.01 -10.64 -6.65
C LEU A 336 14.91 -11.75 -6.13
N GLY A 337 16.23 -11.52 -6.06
CA GLY A 337 17.20 -12.45 -5.48
C GLY A 337 16.92 -12.70 -3.99
N ILE A 338 16.61 -11.65 -3.22
CA ILE A 338 16.19 -11.77 -1.82
C ILE A 338 14.87 -12.54 -1.72
N ALA A 339 13.87 -12.22 -2.55
CA ALA A 339 12.62 -12.96 -2.59
C ALA A 339 12.84 -14.45 -2.93
N HIS A 340 13.77 -14.74 -3.85
CA HIS A 340 14.14 -16.10 -4.22
C HIS A 340 14.84 -16.86 -3.10
N TRP A 341 15.79 -16.22 -2.44
CA TRP A 341 16.48 -16.78 -1.29
C TRP A 341 15.50 -17.05 -0.13
N MET A 342 14.53 -16.17 0.11
CA MET A 342 13.49 -16.38 1.12
C MET A 342 12.51 -17.50 0.73
N GLY A 343 12.08 -17.56 -0.54
CA GLY A 343 11.14 -18.57 -1.02
C GLY A 343 11.74 -19.97 -1.16
N SER A 344 13.06 -20.08 -1.32
CA SER A 344 13.77 -21.36 -1.39
C SER A 344 14.00 -22.00 -0.01
N ARG A 345 13.99 -21.20 1.06
CA ARG A 345 13.95 -21.70 2.44
C ARG A 345 12.53 -22.20 2.72
N ARG A 346 12.33 -23.52 2.74
CA ARG A 346 11.04 -24.20 2.97
C ARG A 346 10.44 -23.99 4.37
N ASP A 347 10.84 -22.95 5.08
CA ASP A 347 10.30 -22.58 6.39
C ASP A 347 8.98 -21.81 6.19
N ASP A 348 7.88 -22.35 6.73
CA ASP A 348 6.56 -21.70 6.79
C ASP A 348 6.13 -20.93 5.52
N LYS A 349 5.92 -21.64 4.40
CA LYS A 349 5.15 -21.16 3.24
C LYS A 349 5.62 -19.80 2.67
N ALA A 350 6.94 -19.59 2.58
CA ALA A 350 7.53 -18.45 1.90
C ALA A 350 7.08 -17.07 2.42
N ARG A 351 6.99 -16.91 3.75
CA ARG A 351 6.63 -15.63 4.41
C ARG A 351 7.49 -14.47 3.91
N GLY A 352 6.85 -13.36 3.56
CA GLY A 352 7.51 -12.12 3.16
C GLY A 352 8.07 -12.08 1.73
N THR A 353 8.06 -13.20 0.99
CA THR A 353 8.46 -13.23 -0.43
C THR A 353 7.67 -12.24 -1.27
N ASN A 354 6.37 -12.09 -0.99
CA ASN A 354 5.49 -11.16 -1.67
C ASN A 354 5.92 -9.68 -1.51
N ALA A 355 6.44 -9.29 -0.34
CA ALA A 355 6.83 -7.91 -0.09
C ALA A 355 7.99 -7.48 -1.00
N PHE A 356 8.99 -8.36 -1.13
CA PHE A 356 10.16 -8.11 -1.99
C PHE A 356 9.86 -8.33 -3.47
N SER A 357 9.02 -9.32 -3.83
CA SER A 357 8.63 -9.51 -5.23
C SER A 357 7.80 -8.33 -5.74
N LEU A 358 6.85 -7.83 -4.94
CA LEU A 358 6.07 -6.64 -5.30
C LEU A 358 6.96 -5.41 -5.45
N ALA A 359 7.86 -5.16 -4.49
CA ALA A 359 8.79 -4.03 -4.56
C ALA A 359 9.69 -4.10 -5.79
N ALA A 360 10.21 -5.28 -6.11
CA ALA A 360 11.03 -5.49 -7.29
C ALA A 360 10.25 -5.25 -8.58
N VAL A 361 9.02 -5.76 -8.67
CA VAL A 361 8.17 -5.60 -9.85
C VAL A 361 7.78 -4.15 -10.07
N VAL A 362 7.41 -3.42 -9.02
CA VAL A 362 7.10 -1.99 -9.09
C VAL A 362 8.34 -1.22 -9.54
N LEU A 363 9.51 -1.52 -8.97
CA LEU A 363 10.75 -0.86 -9.36
C LEU A 363 11.14 -1.19 -10.81
N LEU A 364 11.01 -2.44 -11.26
CA LEU A 364 11.26 -2.85 -12.65
C LEU A 364 10.30 -2.16 -13.62
N ALA A 365 9.02 -2.09 -13.29
CA ALA A 365 8.00 -1.42 -14.10
C ALA A 365 8.39 0.04 -14.38
N MET A 366 8.98 0.71 -13.40
CA MET A 366 9.41 2.10 -13.53
C MET A 366 10.80 2.25 -14.14
N ALA A 367 11.75 1.36 -13.82
CA ALA A 367 13.17 1.52 -14.15
C ALA A 367 13.58 0.89 -15.50
N LEU A 368 12.98 -0.23 -15.86
CA LEU A 368 13.38 -1.01 -17.04
C LEU A 368 13.17 -0.25 -18.37
N PRO A 369 12.08 0.52 -18.56
CA PRO A 369 11.94 1.37 -19.75
C PRO A 369 13.07 2.40 -19.88
N LEU A 370 13.53 2.98 -18.76
CA LEU A 370 14.65 3.92 -18.75
C LEU A 370 15.98 3.22 -19.02
N ALA A 371 16.19 2.02 -18.47
CA ALA A 371 17.42 1.27 -18.63
C ALA A 371 17.67 0.86 -20.09
N LEU A 372 16.61 0.45 -20.79
CA LEU A 372 16.68 -0.04 -22.17
C LEU A 372 16.55 1.07 -23.22
N ASP A 373 16.13 2.28 -22.84
CA ASP A 373 15.77 3.38 -23.75
C ASP A 373 14.73 3.00 -24.83
N HIS A 374 14.01 1.90 -24.58
CA HIS A 374 13.07 1.28 -25.50
C HIS A 374 11.85 0.75 -24.73
N PRO A 375 10.80 1.57 -24.53
CA PRO A 375 9.68 1.23 -23.66
C PRO A 375 8.94 -0.03 -24.13
N LEU A 376 8.75 -0.20 -25.45
CA LEU A 376 8.06 -1.38 -26.02
C LEU A 376 8.79 -2.70 -25.74
N LEU A 377 10.12 -2.71 -25.79
CA LEU A 377 10.93 -3.88 -25.44
C LEU A 377 10.88 -4.15 -23.94
N ALA A 378 10.94 -3.10 -23.12
CA ALA A 378 10.81 -3.21 -21.67
C ALA A 378 9.45 -3.85 -21.28
N LEU A 379 8.34 -3.44 -21.90
CA LEU A 379 7.02 -4.02 -21.65
C LEU A 379 6.95 -5.51 -21.97
N SER A 380 7.59 -5.93 -23.07
CA SER A 380 7.67 -7.34 -23.48
C SER A 380 8.44 -8.16 -22.44
N LEU A 381 9.55 -7.61 -21.93
CA LEU A 381 10.34 -8.24 -20.88
C LEU A 381 9.57 -8.27 -19.54
N LEU A 382 8.84 -7.22 -19.17
CA LEU A 382 7.99 -7.21 -17.97
C LEU A 382 6.89 -8.28 -18.05
N SER A 383 6.28 -8.47 -19.22
CA SER A 383 5.31 -9.55 -19.43
C SER A 383 5.94 -10.93 -19.27
N ALA A 384 7.15 -11.14 -19.80
CA ALA A 384 7.89 -12.38 -19.59
C ALA A 384 8.25 -12.61 -18.10
N ILE A 385 8.65 -11.55 -17.38
CA ILE A 385 8.90 -11.59 -15.94
C ILE A 385 7.62 -11.94 -15.16
N ALA A 386 6.46 -11.38 -15.56
CA ALA A 386 5.18 -11.74 -14.96
C ALA A 386 4.93 -13.25 -15.09
N LEU A 387 5.06 -13.81 -16.30
CA LEU A 387 4.91 -15.25 -16.50
C LEU A 387 5.90 -16.07 -15.64
N GLY A 388 7.17 -15.65 -15.58
CA GLY A 388 8.18 -16.28 -14.73
C GLY A 388 7.84 -16.25 -13.24
N LEU A 389 7.30 -15.13 -12.75
CA LEU A 389 6.84 -15.00 -11.37
C LEU A 389 5.69 -15.96 -11.05
N THR A 390 4.83 -16.30 -12.02
CA THR A 390 3.77 -17.29 -11.81
C THR A 390 4.31 -18.69 -11.65
N TRP A 391 5.33 -19.08 -12.43
CA TRP A 391 6.01 -20.37 -12.24
C TRP A 391 6.68 -20.46 -10.87
N VAL A 392 7.31 -19.38 -10.47
CA VAL A 392 7.96 -19.27 -9.16
C VAL A 392 6.92 -19.27 -8.03
N ALA A 393 5.79 -18.58 -8.19
CA ALA A 393 4.70 -18.54 -7.24
C ALA A 393 4.12 -19.94 -6.98
N GLN A 394 3.99 -20.77 -8.02
CA GLN A 394 3.55 -22.16 -7.88
C GLN A 394 4.57 -22.97 -7.07
N ARG A 395 5.86 -22.84 -7.38
CA ARG A 395 6.93 -23.56 -6.67
C ARG A 395 7.04 -23.17 -5.20
N TRP A 396 6.71 -21.93 -4.85
CA TRP A 396 6.71 -21.42 -3.48
C TRP A 396 5.36 -21.51 -2.77
N GLU A 397 4.32 -22.00 -3.45
CA GLU A 397 2.93 -22.02 -2.97
C GLU A 397 2.45 -20.64 -2.48
N SER A 398 2.96 -19.56 -3.08
CA SER A 398 2.74 -18.19 -2.62
C SER A 398 1.67 -17.49 -3.45
N GLY A 399 0.45 -17.40 -2.91
CA GLY A 399 -0.64 -16.68 -3.55
C GLY A 399 -0.36 -15.19 -3.75
N GLY A 400 0.42 -14.55 -2.88
CA GLY A 400 0.79 -13.14 -3.04
C GLY A 400 1.64 -12.89 -4.28
N VAL A 401 2.64 -13.74 -4.53
CA VAL A 401 3.51 -13.62 -5.71
C VAL A 401 2.72 -13.85 -6.99
N ARG A 402 1.73 -14.75 -6.97
CA ARG A 402 0.80 -14.97 -8.09
C ARG A 402 -0.02 -13.72 -8.41
N VAL A 403 -0.59 -13.06 -7.40
CA VAL A 403 -1.31 -11.78 -7.58
C VAL A 403 -0.37 -10.69 -8.11
N THR A 404 0.85 -10.61 -7.59
CA THR A 404 1.87 -9.67 -8.07
C THR A 404 2.16 -9.88 -9.56
N SER A 405 2.21 -11.13 -10.01
CA SER A 405 2.34 -11.45 -11.43
C SER A 405 1.15 -10.95 -12.26
N TYR A 406 -0.08 -11.12 -11.77
CA TYR A 406 -1.28 -10.65 -12.49
C TYR A 406 -1.28 -9.13 -12.64
N LEU A 407 -0.93 -8.44 -11.56
CA LEU A 407 -0.80 -6.99 -11.56
C LEU A 407 0.28 -6.52 -12.54
N LEU A 408 1.42 -7.20 -12.62
CA LEU A 408 2.48 -6.87 -13.58
C LEU A 408 2.03 -7.07 -15.02
N GLN A 409 1.36 -8.18 -15.33
CA GLN A 409 0.86 -8.43 -16.68
C GLN A 409 -0.19 -7.38 -17.08
N PHE A 410 -1.09 -7.04 -16.16
CA PHE A 410 -2.11 -6.01 -16.39
C PHE A 410 -1.47 -4.63 -16.56
N TYR A 411 -0.48 -4.28 -15.74
CA TYR A 411 0.30 -3.05 -15.89
C TYR A 411 1.00 -2.99 -17.25
N ALA A 412 1.69 -4.07 -17.67
CA ALA A 412 2.41 -4.11 -18.95
C ALA A 412 1.45 -3.88 -20.13
N CYS A 413 0.24 -4.44 -20.05
CA CYS A 413 -0.82 -4.17 -21.03
C CYS A 413 -1.29 -2.71 -20.99
N GLY A 414 -1.62 -2.17 -19.81
CA GLY A 414 -2.06 -0.77 -19.67
C GLY A 414 -1.01 0.23 -20.15
N ALA A 415 0.26 0.01 -19.81
CA ALA A 415 1.37 0.83 -20.28
C ALA A 415 1.57 0.71 -21.80
N LEU A 416 1.38 -0.48 -22.39
CA LEU A 416 1.37 -0.65 -23.84
C LEU A 416 0.28 0.22 -24.47
N VAL A 417 -0.94 0.22 -23.93
CA VAL A 417 -2.03 1.06 -24.45
C VAL A 417 -1.66 2.55 -24.42
N MET A 418 -1.10 3.03 -23.31
CA MET A 418 -0.69 4.44 -23.17
C MET A 418 0.42 4.83 -24.15
N GLU A 419 1.43 3.98 -24.31
CA GLU A 419 2.53 4.19 -25.27
C GLU A 419 2.02 4.18 -26.72
N LEU A 420 1.09 3.28 -27.05
CA LEU A 420 0.52 3.22 -28.38
C LEU A 420 -0.41 4.40 -28.67
N GLN A 421 -1.25 4.83 -27.72
CA GLN A 421 -2.10 6.02 -27.89
C GLN A 421 -1.30 7.28 -28.25
N GLY A 422 -0.11 7.46 -27.67
CA GLY A 422 0.78 8.58 -28.01
C GLY A 422 1.36 8.53 -29.43
N THR A 423 1.42 7.34 -30.05
CA THR A 423 1.98 7.11 -31.40
C THR A 423 0.91 6.98 -32.49
N GLU A 424 -0.38 6.97 -32.13
CA GLU A 424 -1.51 6.72 -33.03
C GLU A 424 -1.71 7.75 -34.16
N VAL A 425 -1.02 8.90 -34.13
CA VAL A 425 -1.15 9.94 -35.16
C VAL A 425 -0.23 9.72 -36.37
N ALA A 426 0.80 8.87 -36.27
CA ALA A 426 1.77 8.66 -37.36
C ALA A 426 2.14 7.18 -37.54
N THR A 427 1.50 6.51 -38.51
CA THR A 427 1.85 5.20 -39.10
C THR A 427 2.19 4.05 -38.11
N PRO A 428 1.36 2.98 -38.03
CA PRO A 428 1.64 1.85 -37.15
C PRO A 428 3.01 1.21 -37.45
N SER A 429 3.87 1.10 -36.43
CA SER A 429 5.23 0.59 -36.58
C SER A 429 5.30 -0.94 -36.43
N ALA A 430 6.14 -1.62 -37.22
CA ALA A 430 6.33 -3.07 -37.09
C ALA A 430 6.82 -3.48 -35.69
N LEU A 431 7.65 -2.65 -35.06
CA LEU A 431 8.14 -2.87 -33.70
C LEU A 431 6.99 -2.87 -32.67
N SER A 432 6.04 -1.94 -32.79
CA SER A 432 4.85 -1.92 -31.93
C SER A 432 3.98 -3.17 -32.08
N ALA A 433 3.81 -3.64 -33.31
CA ALA A 433 3.06 -4.87 -33.59
C ALA A 433 3.74 -6.10 -32.97
N LEU A 434 5.07 -6.20 -33.11
CA LEU A 434 5.85 -7.29 -32.55
C LEU A 434 5.82 -7.29 -31.03
N ALA A 435 6.00 -6.13 -30.38
CA ALA A 435 5.91 -6.00 -28.93
C ALA A 435 4.51 -6.36 -28.42
N ALA A 436 3.45 -5.78 -29.01
CA ALA A 436 2.07 -6.11 -28.69
C ALA A 436 1.77 -7.60 -28.90
N GLY A 437 2.33 -8.20 -29.95
CA GLY A 437 2.14 -9.61 -30.29
C GLY A 437 2.82 -10.54 -29.29
N ALA A 438 4.03 -10.18 -28.88
CA ALA A 438 4.75 -10.86 -27.80
C ALA A 438 3.95 -10.80 -26.49
N LEU A 439 3.45 -9.62 -26.09
CA LEU A 439 2.60 -9.47 -24.90
C LEU A 439 1.32 -10.31 -25.00
N ALA A 440 0.68 -10.35 -26.18
CA ALA A 440 -0.53 -11.15 -26.40
C ALA A 440 -0.24 -12.65 -26.25
N CYS A 441 0.82 -13.15 -26.87
CA CYS A 441 1.24 -14.55 -26.77
C CYS A 441 1.62 -14.94 -25.34
N ILE A 442 2.41 -14.10 -24.66
CA ILE A 442 2.82 -14.34 -23.27
C ILE A 442 1.60 -14.28 -22.34
N GLY A 443 0.72 -13.29 -22.50
CA GLY A 443 -0.50 -13.16 -21.71
C GLY A 443 -1.47 -14.34 -21.89
N LEU A 444 -1.66 -14.81 -23.13
CA LEU A 444 -2.47 -16.01 -23.42
C LEU A 444 -1.85 -17.26 -22.80
N TRP A 445 -0.53 -17.44 -22.92
CA TRP A 445 0.18 -18.55 -22.30
C TRP A 445 0.05 -18.50 -20.77
N HIS A 446 0.22 -17.32 -20.20
CA HIS A 446 0.09 -17.07 -18.77
C HIS A 446 -1.32 -17.41 -18.27
N PHE A 447 -2.37 -16.97 -18.96
CA PHE A 447 -3.75 -17.35 -18.64
C PHE A 447 -3.98 -18.87 -18.70
N ARG A 448 -3.52 -19.52 -19.78
CA ARG A 448 -3.67 -20.98 -19.94
C ARG A 448 -2.93 -21.75 -18.85
N TRP A 449 -1.73 -21.31 -18.50
CA TRP A 449 -0.92 -21.93 -17.44
C TRP A 449 -1.57 -21.84 -16.07
N VAL A 450 -2.12 -20.68 -15.74
CA VAL A 450 -2.83 -20.41 -14.49
C VAL A 450 -4.09 -21.28 -14.35
N ARG A 451 -4.79 -21.55 -15.45
CA ARG A 451 -5.96 -22.43 -15.46
C ARG A 451 -5.62 -23.91 -15.35
N THR A 452 -4.41 -24.33 -15.71
CA THR A 452 -3.95 -25.71 -15.48
C THR A 452 -3.33 -25.90 -14.10
N HIS A 453 -2.88 -24.84 -13.42
CA HIS A 453 -2.25 -24.89 -12.10
C HIS A 453 -3.00 -24.01 -11.11
N LEU A 454 -3.89 -24.61 -10.32
CA LEU A 454 -4.69 -23.88 -9.33
C LEU A 454 -3.83 -23.31 -8.18
N PRO A 455 -4.23 -22.19 -7.58
CA PRO A 455 -3.51 -21.60 -6.45
C PRO A 455 -3.58 -22.50 -5.21
N ALA A 456 -2.59 -22.38 -4.33
CA ALA A 456 -2.58 -23.09 -3.05
C ALA A 456 -3.80 -22.68 -2.20
N ALA A 457 -4.57 -23.70 -1.75
CA ALA A 457 -5.87 -23.55 -1.08
C ALA A 457 -5.82 -22.72 0.22
N GLU A 458 -4.66 -22.62 0.85
CA GLU A 458 -4.47 -21.93 2.13
C GLU A 458 -3.97 -20.48 2.00
N SER A 459 -3.77 -19.99 0.78
CA SER A 459 -3.33 -18.60 0.58
C SER A 459 -4.43 -17.62 1.00
N LEU A 460 -4.11 -16.57 1.77
CA LEU A 460 -5.09 -15.63 2.32
C LEU A 460 -5.92 -14.91 1.23
N VAL A 461 -5.32 -14.63 0.08
CA VAL A 461 -6.02 -13.94 -1.02
C VAL A 461 -7.04 -14.86 -1.68
N PHE A 462 -6.62 -16.05 -2.10
CA PHE A 462 -7.52 -16.96 -2.80
C PHE A 462 -8.49 -17.67 -1.85
N SER A 463 -8.16 -17.87 -0.57
CA SER A 463 -9.14 -18.43 0.39
C SER A 463 -10.25 -17.43 0.81
N ARG A 464 -9.94 -16.13 0.92
CA ARG A 464 -10.86 -15.13 1.45
C ARG A 464 -11.51 -14.24 0.39
N PHE A 465 -10.75 -13.80 -0.61
CA PHE A 465 -11.18 -12.77 -1.57
C PHE A 465 -11.47 -13.35 -2.96
N ASP A 466 -10.66 -14.31 -3.44
CA ASP A 466 -10.80 -14.86 -4.80
C ASP A 466 -10.75 -16.39 -4.82
N LYS A 467 -11.83 -17.04 -4.34
CA LYS A 467 -11.91 -18.51 -4.15
C LYS A 467 -11.74 -19.33 -5.43
N GLU A 468 -12.13 -18.77 -6.56
CA GLU A 468 -12.12 -19.47 -7.85
C GLU A 468 -11.02 -18.93 -8.78
N ASP A 469 -10.11 -18.09 -8.28
CA ASP A 469 -9.08 -17.43 -9.11
C ASP A 469 -9.71 -16.71 -10.32
N ARG A 470 -10.80 -15.97 -10.07
CA ARG A 470 -11.51 -15.19 -11.10
C ARG A 470 -10.65 -14.02 -11.58
N SER A 471 -9.73 -13.53 -10.75
CA SER A 471 -8.79 -12.47 -11.12
C SER A 471 -7.88 -12.85 -12.30
N ALA A 472 -7.67 -14.13 -12.58
CA ALA A 472 -6.96 -14.59 -13.77
C ALA A 472 -7.62 -14.15 -15.09
N ILE A 473 -8.91 -13.77 -15.10
CA ILE A 473 -9.56 -13.17 -16.26
C ILE A 473 -8.83 -11.90 -16.74
N LEU A 474 -8.18 -11.15 -15.82
CA LEU A 474 -7.38 -9.98 -16.17
C LEU A 474 -6.23 -10.33 -17.12
N LEU A 475 -5.66 -11.54 -17.02
CA LEU A 475 -4.61 -12.00 -17.92
C LEU A 475 -5.13 -12.21 -19.34
N LEU A 476 -6.33 -12.79 -19.46
CA LEU A 476 -6.99 -12.99 -20.75
C LEU A 476 -7.36 -11.63 -21.38
N LEU A 477 -7.92 -10.72 -20.61
CA LEU A 477 -8.23 -9.36 -21.08
C LEU A 477 -6.97 -8.63 -21.53
N ALA A 478 -5.89 -8.68 -20.74
CA ALA A 478 -4.60 -8.11 -21.11
C ALA A 478 -4.09 -8.69 -22.44
N ALA A 479 -4.19 -10.01 -22.63
CA ALA A 479 -3.75 -10.66 -23.85
C ALA A 479 -4.61 -10.29 -25.07
N LEU A 480 -5.93 -10.18 -24.91
CA LEU A 480 -6.84 -9.75 -25.98
C LEU A 480 -6.60 -8.31 -26.39
N VAL A 481 -6.41 -7.41 -25.43
CA VAL A 481 -6.09 -5.99 -25.69
C VAL A 481 -4.76 -5.89 -26.43
N SER A 482 -3.71 -6.56 -25.97
CA SER A 482 -2.42 -6.58 -26.68
C SER A 482 -2.55 -7.19 -28.08
N GLY A 483 -3.32 -8.27 -28.24
CA GLY A 483 -3.57 -8.91 -29.53
C GLY A 483 -4.33 -8.00 -30.51
N PHE A 484 -5.28 -7.21 -30.00
CA PHE A 484 -5.98 -6.19 -30.79
C PHE A 484 -5.00 -5.17 -31.39
N PHE A 485 -4.05 -4.66 -30.61
CA PHE A 485 -3.05 -3.72 -31.11
C PHE A 485 -2.12 -4.34 -32.17
N THR A 486 -1.78 -5.62 -32.06
CA THR A 486 -1.04 -6.34 -33.10
C THR A 486 -1.83 -6.47 -34.38
N LEU A 487 -3.07 -6.97 -34.29
CA LEU A 487 -3.92 -7.21 -35.45
C LEU A 487 -4.33 -5.90 -36.15
N ARG A 488 -4.44 -4.81 -35.40
CA ARG A 488 -4.64 -3.46 -35.93
C ARG A 488 -3.55 -3.06 -36.93
N VAL A 489 -2.29 -3.40 -36.68
CA VAL A 489 -1.19 -3.14 -37.64
C VAL A 489 -1.37 -3.98 -38.90
N GLY A 490 -1.79 -5.25 -38.76
CA GLY A 490 -2.11 -6.12 -39.90
C GLY A 490 -3.23 -5.57 -40.76
N ILE A 491 -4.31 -5.05 -40.15
CA ILE A 491 -5.41 -4.38 -40.86
C ILE A 491 -4.89 -3.17 -41.63
N TYR A 492 -4.06 -2.34 -41.01
CA TYR A 492 -3.50 -1.17 -41.67
C TYR A 492 -2.67 -1.54 -42.90
N GLN A 493 -1.83 -2.57 -42.79
CA GLN A 493 -1.05 -3.08 -43.92
C GLN A 493 -1.95 -3.65 -45.03
N ALA A 494 -2.98 -4.42 -44.68
CA ALA A 494 -3.94 -4.95 -45.64
C ALA A 494 -4.67 -3.81 -46.38
N MET A 495 -5.12 -2.78 -45.66
CA MET A 495 -5.78 -1.62 -46.27
C MET A 495 -4.89 -0.93 -47.31
N ARG A 496 -3.60 -0.75 -47.01
CA ARG A 496 -2.63 -0.18 -47.96
C ARG A 496 -2.46 -1.05 -49.21
N VAL A 497 -2.35 -2.36 -49.04
CA VAL A 497 -2.17 -3.30 -50.16
C VAL A 497 -3.40 -3.34 -51.06
N PHE A 498 -4.61 -3.36 -50.47
CA PHE A 498 -5.86 -3.43 -51.22
C PHE A 498 -6.44 -2.07 -51.61
N HIS A 499 -5.72 -0.97 -51.33
CA HIS A 499 -6.15 0.40 -51.65
C HIS A 499 -7.55 0.75 -51.08
N LEU A 500 -7.87 0.21 -49.89
CA LEU A 500 -9.16 0.43 -49.19
C LEU A 500 -9.14 1.69 -48.31
N GLU A 501 -8.37 2.69 -48.72
CA GLU A 501 -8.15 3.91 -47.96
C GLU A 501 -9.36 4.85 -48.10
N GLY A 502 -9.93 5.26 -46.97
CA GLY A 502 -11.06 6.18 -46.94
C GLY A 502 -11.20 6.85 -45.58
N PRO A 503 -11.85 8.03 -45.51
CA PRO A 503 -12.07 8.75 -44.25
C PRO A 503 -12.83 7.86 -43.26
N GLY A 504 -12.25 7.61 -42.09
CA GLY A 504 -12.87 6.78 -41.04
C GLY A 504 -12.87 5.26 -41.30
N ALA A 505 -12.40 4.79 -42.47
CA ALA A 505 -12.43 3.37 -42.82
C ALA A 505 -11.64 2.49 -41.82
N PHE A 506 -10.46 2.95 -41.39
CA PHE A 506 -9.63 2.24 -40.40
C PHE A 506 -10.33 2.08 -39.05
N GLY A 507 -11.09 3.08 -38.60
CA GLY A 507 -11.89 3.00 -37.38
C GLY A 507 -12.94 1.89 -37.46
N CYS A 508 -13.67 1.84 -38.57
CA CYS A 508 -14.66 0.79 -38.82
C CYS A 508 -14.04 -0.60 -38.88
N TYR A 509 -12.89 -0.79 -39.53
CA TYR A 509 -12.22 -2.10 -39.58
C TYR A 509 -11.73 -2.56 -38.20
N GLN A 510 -11.36 -1.65 -37.30
CA GLN A 510 -11.06 -2.01 -35.91
C GLN A 510 -12.31 -2.51 -35.17
N SER A 511 -13.49 -1.96 -35.44
CA SER A 511 -14.75 -2.44 -34.85
C SER A 511 -15.11 -3.83 -35.38
N VAL A 512 -14.91 -4.06 -36.68
CA VAL A 512 -15.05 -5.40 -37.29
C VAL A 512 -14.13 -6.40 -36.59
N LEU A 513 -12.88 -6.04 -36.33
CA LEU A 513 -11.92 -6.88 -35.61
C LEU A 513 -12.39 -7.24 -34.20
N ILE A 514 -12.92 -6.26 -33.45
CA ILE A 514 -13.45 -6.47 -32.09
C ILE A 514 -14.63 -7.45 -32.13
N ASN A 515 -15.60 -7.21 -33.03
CA ASN A 515 -16.79 -8.06 -33.14
C ASN A 515 -16.44 -9.48 -33.60
N LEU A 516 -15.51 -9.63 -34.54
CA LEU A 516 -15.03 -10.95 -34.98
C LEU A 516 -14.32 -11.69 -33.84
N SER A 517 -13.53 -10.98 -33.03
CA SER A 517 -12.86 -11.55 -31.85
C SER A 517 -13.89 -12.04 -30.83
N ALA A 518 -14.98 -11.29 -30.62
CA ALA A 518 -16.08 -11.71 -29.75
C ALA A 518 -16.77 -12.99 -30.26
N ILE A 519 -17.08 -13.06 -31.56
CA ILE A 519 -17.64 -14.26 -32.21
C ILE A 519 -16.75 -15.48 -31.98
N ILE A 520 -15.43 -15.33 -32.20
CA ILE A 520 -14.45 -16.41 -32.01
C ILE A 520 -14.40 -16.84 -30.54
N LEU A 521 -14.38 -15.89 -29.60
CA LEU A 521 -14.40 -16.18 -28.16
C LEU A 521 -15.68 -16.91 -27.74
N MET A 522 -16.84 -16.49 -28.25
CA MET A 522 -18.13 -17.11 -27.96
C MET A 522 -18.21 -18.53 -28.52
N ALA A 523 -17.74 -18.73 -29.75
CA ALA A 523 -17.66 -20.06 -30.37
C ALA A 523 -16.71 -20.99 -29.57
N MET A 524 -15.55 -20.48 -29.14
CA MET A 524 -14.63 -21.24 -28.27
C MET A 524 -15.24 -21.52 -26.89
N ALA A 525 -16.01 -20.59 -26.32
CA ALA A 525 -16.70 -20.78 -25.05
C ALA A 525 -17.71 -21.93 -25.15
N LEU A 526 -18.51 -21.97 -26.23
CA LEU A 526 -19.45 -23.05 -26.50
C LEU A 526 -18.73 -24.40 -26.66
N TRP A 527 -17.64 -24.44 -27.44
CA TRP A 527 -16.94 -25.69 -27.71
C TRP A 527 -16.24 -26.28 -26.47
N ARG A 528 -15.78 -25.42 -25.56
CA ARG A 528 -15.08 -25.83 -24.33
C ARG A 528 -15.95 -25.85 -23.07
N ASP A 529 -17.24 -25.56 -23.21
CA ASP A 529 -18.19 -25.36 -22.10
C ASP A 529 -17.66 -24.45 -20.97
N ASN A 530 -16.97 -23.36 -21.35
CA ASN A 530 -16.26 -22.51 -20.40
C ASN A 530 -17.01 -21.20 -20.12
N ARG A 531 -17.60 -21.11 -18.94
CA ARG A 531 -18.39 -19.94 -18.47
C ARG A 531 -17.58 -18.64 -18.43
N GLU A 532 -16.28 -18.69 -18.16
CA GLU A 532 -15.43 -17.49 -18.11
C GLU A 532 -15.20 -16.91 -19.50
N LEU A 533 -14.88 -17.77 -20.47
CA LEU A 533 -14.71 -17.36 -21.87
C LEU A 533 -16.01 -16.75 -22.43
N ARG A 534 -17.17 -17.30 -22.06
CA ARG A 534 -18.47 -16.70 -22.39
C ARG A 534 -18.57 -15.28 -21.81
N ASN A 535 -18.33 -15.12 -20.52
CA ASN A 535 -18.50 -13.81 -19.86
C ASN A 535 -17.57 -12.76 -20.49
N VAL A 536 -16.34 -13.14 -20.85
CA VAL A 536 -15.40 -12.28 -21.56
C VAL A 536 -15.88 -11.98 -22.98
N ALA A 537 -16.42 -12.97 -23.72
CA ALA A 537 -16.99 -12.75 -25.05
C ALA A 537 -18.13 -11.72 -25.02
N ILE A 538 -19.08 -11.84 -24.08
CA ILE A 538 -20.17 -10.87 -23.88
C ILE A 538 -19.61 -9.48 -23.61
N LEU A 539 -18.59 -9.36 -22.74
CA LEU A 539 -17.96 -8.08 -22.45
C LEU A 539 -17.33 -7.45 -23.71
N VAL A 540 -16.64 -8.25 -24.52
CA VAL A 540 -16.04 -7.80 -25.79
C VAL A 540 -17.13 -7.38 -26.79
N THR A 541 -18.25 -8.11 -26.89
CA THR A 541 -19.41 -7.71 -27.72
C THR A 541 -19.98 -6.37 -27.28
N LEU A 542 -20.11 -6.12 -25.98
CA LEU A 542 -20.58 -4.83 -25.45
C LEU A 542 -19.64 -3.67 -25.81
N VAL A 543 -18.33 -3.88 -25.69
CA VAL A 543 -17.31 -2.89 -26.10
C VAL A 543 -17.38 -2.64 -27.60
N GLY A 544 -17.50 -3.69 -28.41
CA GLY A 544 -17.68 -3.61 -29.86
C GLY A 544 -18.92 -2.81 -30.24
N GLY A 545 -20.07 -3.13 -29.63
CA GLY A 545 -21.33 -2.40 -29.82
C GLY A 545 -21.21 -0.93 -29.46
N ALA A 546 -20.67 -0.60 -28.28
CA ALA A 546 -20.46 0.78 -27.87
C ALA A 546 -19.61 1.55 -28.89
N LYS A 547 -18.52 0.96 -29.39
CA LYS A 547 -17.68 1.59 -30.41
C LYS A 547 -18.40 1.78 -31.74
N VAL A 548 -19.18 0.80 -32.20
CA VAL A 548 -19.94 0.88 -33.46
C VAL A 548 -20.99 1.99 -33.39
N PHE A 549 -21.76 2.06 -32.29
CA PHE A 549 -22.85 3.02 -32.12
C PHE A 549 -22.37 4.44 -31.83
N PHE A 550 -21.38 4.62 -30.97
CA PHE A 550 -20.90 5.94 -30.57
C PHE A 550 -19.74 6.46 -31.43
N GLY A 551 -18.94 5.57 -32.02
CA GLY A 551 -17.80 5.94 -32.86
C GLY A 551 -18.13 5.90 -34.34
N ASP A 552 -18.41 4.71 -34.86
CA ASP A 552 -18.48 4.51 -36.32
C ASP A 552 -19.70 5.18 -36.95
N LEU A 553 -20.87 5.06 -36.34
CA LEU A 553 -22.13 5.66 -36.85
C LEU A 553 -22.08 7.19 -36.93
N LEU A 554 -21.30 7.84 -36.06
CA LEU A 554 -21.15 9.29 -36.04
C LEU A 554 -19.99 9.77 -36.92
N GLY A 555 -18.95 8.95 -37.10
CA GLY A 555 -17.67 9.36 -37.68
C GLY A 555 -17.36 8.86 -39.09
N ALA A 556 -18.03 7.81 -39.58
CA ALA A 556 -17.70 7.17 -40.86
C ALA A 556 -18.89 7.16 -41.84
N LYS A 557 -18.60 7.02 -43.13
CA LYS A 557 -19.61 6.91 -44.20
C LYS A 557 -19.20 5.82 -45.19
N GLY A 558 -20.18 5.28 -45.91
CA GLY A 558 -19.95 4.33 -47.00
C GLY A 558 -19.80 2.87 -46.54
N VAL A 559 -19.17 2.05 -47.37
CA VAL A 559 -19.07 0.59 -47.20
C VAL A 559 -18.44 0.16 -45.86
N PRO A 560 -17.37 0.80 -45.35
CA PRO A 560 -16.78 0.42 -44.06
C PRO A 560 -17.75 0.51 -42.88
N LEU A 561 -18.66 1.51 -42.90
CA LEU A 561 -19.68 1.65 -41.87
C LEU A 561 -20.66 0.49 -41.91
N VAL A 562 -21.13 0.10 -43.10
CA VAL A 562 -22.04 -1.04 -43.27
C VAL A 562 -21.39 -2.32 -42.75
N LEU A 563 -20.12 -2.55 -43.07
CA LEU A 563 -19.36 -3.70 -42.56
C LEU A 563 -19.25 -3.70 -41.03
N SER A 564 -18.99 -2.54 -40.43
CA SER A 564 -18.93 -2.41 -38.97
C SER A 564 -20.26 -2.75 -38.30
N VAL A 565 -21.36 -2.13 -38.74
CA VAL A 565 -22.71 -2.39 -38.19
C VAL A 565 -23.15 -3.84 -38.43
N PHE A 566 -22.89 -4.38 -39.61
CA PHE A 566 -23.18 -5.78 -39.93
C PHE A 566 -22.40 -6.75 -39.05
N SER A 567 -21.10 -6.49 -38.82
CA SER A 567 -20.26 -7.35 -37.96
C SER A 567 -20.77 -7.40 -36.52
N PHE A 568 -21.29 -6.28 -35.99
CA PHE A 568 -21.91 -6.25 -34.67
C PHE A 568 -23.22 -7.04 -34.64
N GLY A 569 -24.09 -6.86 -35.65
CA GLY A 569 -25.32 -7.64 -35.77
C GLY A 569 -25.06 -9.15 -35.81
N LEU A 570 -24.01 -9.57 -36.52
CA LEU A 570 -23.57 -10.96 -36.55
C LEU A 570 -23.07 -11.44 -35.18
N ALA A 571 -22.27 -10.64 -34.48
CA ALA A 571 -21.79 -10.98 -33.13
C ALA A 571 -22.95 -11.15 -32.14
N ALA A 572 -23.90 -10.22 -32.13
CA ALA A 572 -25.09 -10.29 -31.29
C ALA A 572 -25.97 -11.52 -31.60
N ALA A 573 -26.12 -11.87 -32.89
CA ALA A 573 -26.86 -13.06 -33.29
C ALA A 573 -26.19 -14.35 -32.79
N VAL A 574 -24.86 -14.46 -32.93
CA VAL A 574 -24.09 -15.60 -32.42
C VAL A 574 -24.21 -15.71 -30.90
N ASP A 575 -24.04 -14.60 -30.18
CA ASP A 575 -24.18 -14.56 -28.72
C ASP A 575 -25.57 -15.03 -28.26
N SER A 576 -26.64 -14.57 -28.94
CA SER A 576 -28.02 -14.97 -28.65
C SER A 576 -28.24 -16.48 -28.82
N ILE A 577 -27.75 -17.06 -29.92
CA ILE A 577 -27.88 -18.50 -30.21
C ILE A 577 -27.14 -19.32 -29.16
N VAL A 578 -25.91 -18.92 -28.80
CA VAL A 578 -25.06 -19.65 -27.86
C VAL A 578 -25.65 -19.60 -26.45
N LEU A 579 -26.10 -18.41 -26.01
CA LEU A 579 -26.76 -18.25 -24.70
C LEU A 579 -28.06 -19.06 -24.62
N GLY A 580 -28.87 -19.06 -25.68
CA GLY A 580 -30.11 -19.84 -25.74
C GLY A 580 -29.87 -21.35 -25.64
N ARG A 581 -28.79 -21.88 -26.23
CA ARG A 581 -28.42 -23.30 -26.09
C ARG A 581 -28.01 -23.65 -24.66
N TRP A 582 -27.20 -22.82 -24.02
CA TRP A 582 -26.76 -23.06 -22.65
C TRP A 582 -27.88 -22.94 -21.61
N GLN A 583 -28.83 -22.02 -21.80
CA GLN A 583 -30.02 -21.95 -20.94
C GLN A 583 -30.83 -23.25 -21.01
N LYS A 584 -31.02 -23.82 -22.21
CA LYS A 584 -31.72 -25.09 -22.41
C LYS A 584 -31.02 -26.27 -21.73
N SER A 585 -29.69 -26.35 -21.84
CA SER A 585 -28.90 -27.38 -21.15
C SER A 585 -29.02 -27.29 -19.63
N ALA A 586 -29.01 -26.08 -19.06
CA ALA A 586 -29.15 -25.88 -17.61
C ALA A 586 -30.56 -26.21 -17.08
N SER A 587 -31.61 -26.00 -17.87
CA SER A 587 -33.00 -26.35 -17.51
C SER A 587 -33.33 -27.84 -17.65
N GLY A 588 -32.57 -28.60 -18.45
CA GLY A 588 -32.78 -30.05 -18.63
C GLY A 588 -32.28 -30.92 -17.47
N GLU A 589 -31.47 -30.38 -16.55
CA GLU A 589 -31.00 -31.07 -15.34
C GLU A 589 -31.96 -30.95 -14.13
N GLN A 590 -33.10 -30.26 -14.29
CA GLN A 590 -34.10 -30.05 -13.24
C GLN A 590 -35.48 -30.66 -13.56
N GLU A 591 -35.57 -31.72 -14.37
CA GLU A 591 -36.79 -32.53 -14.42
C GLU A 591 -36.81 -33.51 -13.23
N PRO A 592 -37.77 -33.41 -12.30
CA PRO A 592 -37.94 -34.41 -11.26
C PRO A 592 -38.49 -35.69 -11.88
N THR A 593 -37.89 -36.83 -11.54
CA THR A 593 -38.45 -38.16 -11.73
C THR A 593 -39.85 -38.24 -11.10
N ALA A 594 -40.87 -37.94 -11.90
CA ALA A 594 -42.27 -38.14 -11.55
C ALA A 594 -42.75 -39.49 -12.07
N GLU A 595 -42.37 -40.57 -11.39
CA GLU A 595 -43.09 -41.84 -11.42
C GLU A 595 -42.95 -42.53 -10.05
N SER A 596 -43.61 -41.91 -9.07
CA SER A 596 -44.02 -42.53 -7.81
C SER A 596 -45.43 -42.02 -7.54
N GLN A 597 -46.38 -42.54 -8.32
CA GLN A 597 -47.81 -42.48 -8.04
C GLN A 597 -48.40 -43.87 -8.23
N THR A 598 -48.11 -44.76 -7.29
CA THR A 598 -48.94 -45.93 -7.00
C THR A 598 -48.82 -46.27 -5.52
N VAL A 599 -49.46 -45.49 -4.64
CA VAL A 599 -50.21 -45.98 -3.47
C VAL A 599 -51.14 -44.85 -3.01
N ALA A 600 -52.42 -44.96 -3.36
CA ALA A 600 -53.58 -44.63 -2.50
C ALA A 600 -54.85 -44.56 -3.37
N GLU A 601 -55.46 -45.72 -3.62
CA GLU A 601 -56.94 -45.89 -3.70
C GLU A 601 -57.25 -47.38 -3.94
N ALA A 602 -57.32 -48.14 -2.83
CA ALA A 602 -58.19 -49.30 -2.57
C ALA A 602 -57.81 -49.91 -1.21
#